data_AF-A0AAU4XIC4-F1
#
_entry.id   AF-A0AAU4XIC4-F1
#
_cell.length_a   1.000
_cell.length_b   1.000
_cell.length_c   1.000
_cell.angle_alpha   90.00
_cell.angle_beta   90.00
_cell.angle_gamma   90.00
#
_symmetry.space_group_name_H-M   'P 1'
#
loop_
_entity.id
_entity.type
_entity.pdbx_description
1 polymer ?
#
loop_
_entity_poly.entity_id
_entity_poly.type
_entity_poly.pdbx_seq_one_letter_code
_entity_poly.pdbx_strand_id
1 'polypeptide(L)'
;MARPAGNIQLKSARVAAGYPSQQALADALGVGVRQVRRWESEAPPWPQPEVGQALSRLLGQDLEALGFLSPTGVTPGRGRRSALATAAAAVGLAAVPTQAAAVLQPASVVADFEAVTRSHRRLYWSVAPAALHPSAMAHAALGLVLLSETAGQTRRGVAAALAETYLLAGRIEFFDLREPDHATQTLLRALQAAGEADDPLIGAAALAHTAFIPAWGGRRDEAVERMVAARTYARRGSASAGLLAWLDAVEAECETRCGNTRPALHLIGHAEDVLAADSEHADPPWLDWFSPVRLAAFKGNTQLKAGHLPQARETLLAVLSTLDPSEEKQTTIVLGDLAAVEAAAGQPEEACRYALRALDQLERTWYAMGMDRVREVRRVLAPHQNERCVRELDDRLYGWSTTVSALTR
;
A
#
# COMPACT_ATOMS: atom_id res chain seq x y z
N MET A 1 26.99 38.10 29.90
CA MET A 1 25.83 37.22 29.67
C MET A 1 25.03 37.81 28.51
N ALA A 2 25.00 37.12 27.36
CA ALA A 2 24.36 37.63 26.15
C ALA A 2 22.83 37.60 26.29
N ARG A 3 22.16 38.69 25.88
CA ARG A 3 20.68 38.81 25.88
C ARG A 3 20.06 37.77 24.93
N PRO A 4 19.00 37.05 25.30
CA PRO A 4 18.33 36.11 24.39
C PRO A 4 17.50 36.87 23.35
N ALA A 5 17.68 36.52 22.07
CA ALA A 5 17.11 37.24 20.94
C ALA A 5 15.62 36.91 20.69
N GLY A 6 14.68 37.46 21.47
CA GLY A 6 13.22 37.41 21.18
C GLY A 6 12.60 36.00 21.10
N ASN A 7 11.32 35.91 20.73
CA ASN A 7 10.64 34.63 20.51
C ASN A 7 11.02 34.05 19.14
N ILE A 8 12.17 33.37 19.12
CA ILE A 8 12.76 32.76 17.92
C ILE A 8 11.84 31.66 17.35
N GLN A 9 11.08 30.97 18.21
CA GLN A 9 10.21 29.85 17.82
C GLN A 9 9.07 30.32 16.91
N LEU A 10 8.35 31.37 17.32
CA LEU A 10 7.34 32.01 16.48
C LEU A 10 7.93 32.56 15.19
N LYS A 11 9.09 33.25 15.27
CA LYS A 11 9.77 33.81 14.11
C LYS A 11 10.14 32.72 13.09
N SER A 12 10.63 31.58 13.57
CA SER A 12 11.04 30.45 12.73
C SER A 12 9.84 29.77 12.09
N ALA A 13 8.76 29.52 12.86
CA ALA A 13 7.52 28.94 12.37
C ALA A 13 6.86 29.83 11.30
N ARG A 14 6.87 31.15 11.50
CA ARG A 14 6.37 32.12 10.52
C ARG A 14 7.11 32.03 9.18
N VAL A 15 8.45 32.02 9.21
CA VAL A 15 9.28 31.92 7.99
C VAL A 15 9.08 30.57 7.31
N ALA A 16 9.03 29.48 8.08
CA ALA A 16 8.81 28.12 7.55
C ALA A 16 7.41 27.97 6.91
N ALA A 17 6.40 28.67 7.43
CA ALA A 17 5.05 28.70 6.86
C ALA A 17 4.90 29.66 5.67
N GLY A 18 6.00 30.25 5.17
CA GLY A 18 6.00 31.06 3.95
C GLY A 18 5.68 32.54 4.16
N TYR A 19 5.68 33.05 5.39
CA TYR A 19 5.45 34.47 5.67
C TYR A 19 6.78 35.21 5.93
N PRO A 20 7.39 35.87 4.93
CA PRO A 20 8.75 36.40 5.05
C PRO A 20 8.86 37.59 6.01
N SER A 21 7.77 38.32 6.27
CA SER A 21 7.74 39.50 7.14
C SER A 21 6.68 39.41 8.25
N GLN A 22 6.85 40.19 9.32
CA GLN A 22 5.83 40.35 10.37
C GLN A 22 4.52 40.91 9.81
N GLN A 23 4.59 41.77 8.79
CA GLN A 23 3.42 42.33 8.11
C GLN A 23 2.64 41.23 7.37
N ALA A 24 3.31 40.33 6.66
CA ALA A 24 2.66 39.23 5.93
C ALA A 24 1.88 38.29 6.86
N LEU A 25 2.41 38.00 8.05
CA LEU A 25 1.69 37.23 9.06
C LEU A 25 0.52 38.03 9.67
N ALA A 26 0.70 39.34 9.87
CA ALA A 26 -0.34 40.21 10.41
C ALA A 26 -1.55 40.28 9.47
N ASP A 27 -1.29 40.43 8.16
CA ASP A 27 -2.32 40.47 7.11
C ASP A 27 -3.07 39.13 7.03
N ALA A 28 -2.35 38.01 7.09
CA ALA A 28 -2.95 36.66 7.05
C ALA A 28 -3.82 36.34 8.29
N LEU A 29 -3.53 36.95 9.43
CA LEU A 29 -4.28 36.78 10.67
C LEU A 29 -5.36 37.87 10.88
N GLY A 30 -5.40 38.91 10.03
CA GLY A 30 -6.28 40.06 10.23
C GLY A 30 -5.98 40.88 11.49
N VAL A 31 -4.72 40.90 11.94
CA VAL A 31 -4.27 41.64 13.13
C VAL A 31 -3.30 42.76 12.78
N GLY A 32 -3.02 43.67 13.72
CA GLY A 32 -2.03 44.73 13.50
C GLY A 32 -0.59 44.23 13.61
N VAL A 33 0.32 44.74 12.77
CA VAL A 33 1.76 44.36 12.77
C VAL A 33 2.46 44.57 14.13
N ARG A 34 1.99 45.56 14.92
CA ARG A 34 2.47 45.81 16.29
C ARG A 34 2.20 44.63 17.23
N GLN A 35 1.11 43.89 17.00
CA GLN A 35 0.74 42.72 17.78
C GLN A 35 1.67 41.55 17.48
N VAL A 36 1.98 41.30 16.20
CA VAL A 36 2.97 40.30 15.79
C VAL A 36 4.36 40.62 16.33
N ARG A 37 4.79 41.89 16.26
CA ARG A 37 6.05 42.34 16.86
C ARG A 37 6.11 42.08 18.37
N ARG A 38 5.00 42.24 19.08
CA ARG A 38 4.91 41.98 20.52
C ARG A 38 4.99 40.48 20.84
N TRP A 39 4.44 39.63 19.98
CA TRP A 39 4.59 38.17 20.11
C TRP A 39 5.97 37.64 19.74
N GLU A 40 6.72 38.32 18.87
CA GLU A 40 8.12 37.99 18.59
C GLU A 40 9.11 38.58 19.62
N SER A 41 8.63 39.28 20.65
CA SER A 41 9.48 39.85 21.72
C SER A 41 9.96 38.79 22.73
N GLU A 42 10.87 39.16 23.63
CA GLU A 42 11.46 38.23 24.62
C GLU A 42 10.44 37.66 25.62
N ALA A 43 9.40 38.43 25.95
CA ALA A 43 8.35 38.03 26.88
C ALA A 43 6.97 38.25 26.22
N PRO A 44 6.57 37.38 25.28
CA PRO A 44 5.35 37.58 24.54
C PRO A 44 4.12 37.36 25.45
N PRO A 45 3.12 38.24 25.41
CA PRO A 45 1.87 38.00 26.12
C PRO A 45 1.14 36.81 25.48
N TRP A 46 0.39 36.06 26.30
CA TRP A 46 -0.48 35.02 25.78
C TRP A 46 -1.51 35.60 24.81
N PRO A 47 -1.62 35.09 23.57
CA PRO A 47 -2.59 35.58 22.60
C PRO A 47 -4.02 35.39 23.09
N GLN A 48 -4.93 36.30 22.70
CA GLN A 48 -6.35 36.10 22.93
C GLN A 48 -6.83 34.81 22.25
N PRO A 49 -7.81 34.08 22.82
CA PRO A 49 -8.16 32.72 22.38
C PRO A 49 -8.41 32.58 20.87
N GLU A 50 -9.19 33.48 20.28
CA GLU A 50 -9.54 33.45 18.85
C GLU A 50 -8.30 33.59 17.95
N VAL A 51 -7.46 34.57 18.29
CA VAL A 51 -6.25 34.90 17.54
C VAL A 51 -5.18 33.83 17.77
N GLY A 52 -5.10 33.25 18.97
CA GLY A 52 -4.22 32.13 19.28
C GLY A 52 -4.59 30.86 18.50
N GLN A 53 -5.89 30.55 18.36
CA GLN A 53 -6.35 29.44 17.52
C GLN A 53 -6.07 29.70 16.03
N ALA A 54 -6.25 30.94 15.57
CA ALA A 54 -5.88 31.31 14.20
C ALA A 54 -4.37 31.13 13.96
N LEU A 55 -3.52 31.56 14.91
CA LEU A 55 -2.07 31.40 14.86
C LEU A 55 -1.67 29.92 14.79
N SER A 56 -2.25 29.07 15.66
CA SER A 56 -1.93 27.64 15.69
C SER A 56 -2.37 26.91 14.41
N ARG A 57 -3.54 27.28 13.86
CA ARG A 57 -4.01 26.72 12.58
C ARG A 57 -3.15 27.18 11.41
N LEU A 58 -2.79 28.45 11.37
CA LEU A 58 -2.03 29.04 10.26
C LEU A 58 -0.59 28.53 10.22
N LEU A 59 0.02 28.29 11.38
CA LEU A 59 1.42 27.84 11.50
C LEU A 59 1.55 26.33 11.77
N GLY A 60 0.44 25.62 11.96
CA GLY A 60 0.41 24.17 12.15
C GLY A 60 1.06 23.66 13.44
N GLN A 61 1.21 24.53 14.45
CA GLN A 61 1.87 24.24 15.73
C GLN A 61 1.04 24.80 16.89
N ASP A 62 1.10 24.19 18.08
CA ASP A 62 0.46 24.75 19.27
C ASP A 62 1.19 26.01 19.80
N LEU A 63 0.51 26.80 20.64
CA LEU A 63 1.05 28.08 21.12
C LEU A 63 2.32 27.90 21.97
N GLU A 64 2.44 26.79 22.69
CA GLU A 64 3.64 26.52 23.50
C GLU A 64 4.85 26.18 22.63
N ALA A 65 4.65 25.42 21.55
CA ALA A 65 5.68 25.14 20.55
C ALA A 65 6.07 26.39 19.75
N LEU A 66 5.16 27.36 19.65
CA LEU A 66 5.41 28.70 19.11
C LEU A 66 6.06 29.66 20.13
N GLY A 67 6.39 29.21 21.34
CA GLY A 67 7.13 29.97 22.34
C GLY A 67 6.30 30.88 23.24
N PHE A 68 4.98 30.67 23.30
CA PHE A 68 4.13 31.34 24.29
C PHE A 68 4.10 30.56 25.60
N LEU A 69 4.17 31.28 26.73
CA LEU A 69 4.10 30.69 28.07
C LEU A 69 2.66 30.76 28.61
N SER A 70 2.08 29.60 28.91
CA SER A 70 0.71 29.50 29.41
C SER A 70 0.56 30.15 30.80
N PRO A 71 -0.45 31.02 31.02
CA PRO A 71 -0.68 31.65 32.32
C PRO A 71 -1.05 30.69 33.46
N THR A 72 -1.50 29.47 33.15
CA THR A 72 -2.07 28.53 34.15
C THR A 72 -1.12 27.49 34.70
N GLY A 73 0.18 27.51 34.35
CA GLY A 73 1.21 26.69 35.02
C GLY A 73 1.06 25.17 34.87
N VAL A 74 0.20 24.68 33.98
CA VAL A 74 0.09 23.25 33.65
C VAL A 74 0.72 23.05 32.28
N THR A 75 1.86 22.37 32.21
CA THR A 75 2.49 21.91 30.96
C THR A 75 1.84 20.61 30.49
N PRO A 76 1.09 20.58 29.37
CA PRO A 76 0.77 19.36 28.66
C PRO A 76 1.91 19.04 27.68
N GLY A 77 2.44 17.82 27.77
CA GLY A 77 3.49 17.34 26.88
C GLY A 77 3.11 17.43 25.39
N ARG A 78 3.96 18.13 24.66
CA ARG A 78 4.09 18.24 23.20
C ARG A 78 3.62 16.99 22.43
N GLY A 79 2.71 17.19 21.49
CA GLY A 79 2.47 16.22 20.42
C GLY A 79 1.09 16.27 19.77
N ARG A 80 0.71 17.35 19.07
CA ARG A 80 -0.43 17.33 18.12
C ARG A 80 -0.14 18.18 16.89
N ARG A 81 0.01 17.52 15.72
CA ARG A 81 -0.17 18.15 14.41
C ARG A 81 -1.60 17.93 13.92
N SER A 82 -2.09 18.97 13.28
CA SER A 82 -3.48 19.29 12.91
C SER A 82 -4.07 18.34 11.87
N ALA A 83 -5.31 17.88 12.11
CA ALA A 83 -6.19 17.31 11.09
C ALA A 83 -7.05 18.45 10.50
N LEU A 84 -6.97 18.62 9.18
CA LEU A 84 -7.86 19.50 8.40
C LEU A 84 -9.15 18.73 8.12
N ALA A 85 -10.27 19.19 8.68
CA ALA A 85 -11.61 18.76 8.31
C ALA A 85 -12.26 19.86 7.45
N THR A 86 -12.54 19.55 6.19
CA THR A 86 -13.41 20.36 5.32
C THR A 86 -14.85 19.96 5.56
N ALA A 87 -15.67 20.88 6.09
CA ALA A 87 -17.12 20.75 6.12
C ALA A 87 -17.77 21.84 5.26
N ALA A 88 -18.58 21.43 4.30
CA ALA A 88 -19.39 22.29 3.45
C ALA A 88 -20.58 22.88 4.20
N ALA A 89 -21.04 24.04 3.74
CA ALA A 89 -21.98 24.94 4.39
C ALA A 89 -23.42 24.42 4.52
N ALA A 90 -24.05 24.73 5.65
CA ALA A 90 -25.51 24.88 5.77
C ALA A 90 -25.80 26.18 6.53
N VAL A 91 -26.59 27.06 5.90
CA VAL A 91 -27.07 28.32 6.47
C VAL A 91 -28.30 28.03 7.32
N GLY A 92 -28.21 28.26 8.63
CA GLY A 92 -29.34 28.19 9.56
C GLY A 92 -28.86 28.41 10.99
N LEU A 93 -29.47 29.38 11.68
CA LEU A 93 -29.23 29.88 13.05
C LEU A 93 -28.35 29.00 13.96
N ALA A 94 -27.28 29.62 14.47
CA ALA A 94 -26.24 29.04 15.29
C ALA A 94 -26.78 28.32 16.55
N ALA A 95 -26.85 26.99 16.48
CA ALA A 95 -26.66 26.17 17.66
C ALA A 95 -25.19 26.29 18.06
N VAL A 96 -24.92 26.71 19.30
CA VAL A 96 -23.59 26.59 19.91
C VAL A 96 -23.16 25.13 19.72
N PRO A 97 -22.05 24.84 19.02
CA PRO A 97 -21.57 23.46 18.96
C PRO A 97 -21.08 23.15 20.36
N THR A 98 -21.89 22.43 21.12
CA THR A 98 -21.40 21.62 22.22
C THR A 98 -20.29 20.77 21.62
N GLN A 99 -19.03 21.05 22.00
CA GLN A 99 -17.97 20.07 21.85
C GLN A 99 -18.50 18.82 22.56
N ALA A 100 -19.05 17.88 21.78
CA ALA A 100 -19.28 16.54 22.27
C ALA A 100 -17.90 16.10 22.78
N ALA A 101 -17.77 15.92 24.09
CA ALA A 101 -16.60 15.29 24.65
C ALA A 101 -16.39 14.03 23.82
N ALA A 102 -15.24 13.92 23.13
CA ALA A 102 -14.96 12.79 22.27
C ALA A 102 -15.15 11.53 23.12
N VAL A 103 -16.24 10.80 22.86
CA VAL A 103 -16.53 9.58 23.58
C VAL A 103 -15.45 8.61 23.13
N LEU A 104 -14.46 8.38 23.98
CA LEU A 104 -13.42 7.43 23.67
C LEU A 104 -14.05 6.04 23.57
N GLN A 105 -13.76 5.35 22.48
CA GLN A 105 -14.26 4.00 22.26
C GLN A 105 -13.63 3.02 23.26
N PRO A 106 -14.38 1.99 23.70
CA PRO A 106 -13.83 0.94 24.54
C PRO A 106 -12.75 0.15 23.80
N ALA A 107 -11.84 -0.49 24.54
CA ALA A 107 -10.76 -1.28 23.95
C ALA A 107 -11.26 -2.45 23.08
N SER A 108 -12.48 -2.94 23.30
CA SER A 108 -13.11 -3.99 22.49
C SER A 108 -13.23 -3.63 21.01
N VAL A 109 -13.28 -2.34 20.68
CA VAL A 109 -13.41 -1.86 19.29
C VAL A 109 -12.26 -2.34 18.40
N VAL A 110 -11.08 -2.57 18.97
CA VAL A 110 -9.92 -3.12 18.24
C VAL A 110 -10.24 -4.51 17.73
N ALA A 111 -10.74 -5.40 18.61
CA ALA A 111 -11.02 -6.78 18.25
C ALA A 111 -12.13 -6.89 17.20
N ASP A 112 -13.18 -6.06 17.31
CA ASP A 112 -14.28 -6.01 16.35
C ASP A 112 -13.81 -5.51 14.98
N PHE A 113 -13.00 -4.44 14.97
CA PHE A 113 -12.46 -3.88 13.73
C PHE A 113 -11.47 -4.84 13.04
N GLU A 114 -10.57 -5.47 13.81
CA GLU A 114 -9.66 -6.51 13.33
C GLU A 114 -10.40 -7.74 12.80
N ALA A 115 -11.52 -8.13 13.41
CA ALA A 115 -12.30 -9.28 12.95
C ALA A 115 -12.88 -9.05 11.54
N VAL A 116 -13.32 -7.83 11.25
CA VAL A 116 -13.77 -7.45 9.90
C VAL A 116 -12.60 -7.37 8.93
N THR A 117 -11.46 -6.78 9.32
CA THR A 117 -10.23 -6.76 8.51
C THR A 117 -9.80 -8.17 8.11
N ARG A 118 -9.75 -9.09 9.06
CA ARG A 118 -9.42 -10.50 8.85
C ARG A 118 -10.42 -11.18 7.91
N SER A 119 -11.70 -10.82 8.02
CA SER A 119 -12.75 -11.37 7.15
C SER A 119 -12.59 -10.88 5.71
N HIS A 120 -12.33 -9.58 5.49
CA HIS A 120 -12.01 -9.05 4.16
C HIS A 120 -10.78 -9.72 3.54
N ARG A 121 -9.72 -9.92 4.33
CA ARG A 121 -8.52 -10.63 3.86
C ARG A 121 -8.83 -12.04 3.37
N ARG A 122 -9.62 -12.83 4.11
CA ARG A 122 -10.05 -14.16 3.65
C ARG A 122 -10.92 -14.10 2.40
N LEU A 123 -11.81 -13.11 2.31
CA LEU A 123 -12.70 -12.93 1.15
C LEU A 123 -11.95 -12.55 -0.12
N TYR A 124 -10.74 -11.99 -0.04
CA TYR A 124 -9.93 -11.63 -1.20
C TYR A 124 -9.70 -12.77 -2.19
N TRP A 125 -9.66 -14.01 -1.69
CA TRP A 125 -9.36 -15.20 -2.49
C TRP A 125 -10.58 -15.74 -3.24
N SER A 126 -11.80 -15.41 -2.81
CA SER A 126 -13.05 -15.99 -3.36
C SER A 126 -14.06 -14.96 -3.86
N VAL A 127 -13.99 -13.71 -3.42
CA VAL A 127 -14.92 -12.64 -3.82
C VAL A 127 -14.32 -11.81 -4.95
N ALA A 128 -15.16 -11.45 -5.93
CA ALA A 128 -14.78 -10.57 -7.02
C ALA A 128 -14.17 -9.25 -6.48
N PRO A 129 -12.96 -8.85 -6.90
CA PRO A 129 -12.26 -7.69 -6.35
C PRO A 129 -13.06 -6.38 -6.44
N ALA A 130 -13.79 -6.16 -7.54
CA ALA A 130 -14.65 -4.98 -7.72
C ALA A 130 -15.82 -4.91 -6.71
N ALA A 131 -16.24 -6.03 -6.13
CA ALA A 131 -17.26 -6.06 -5.08
C ALA A 131 -16.65 -5.92 -3.67
N LEU A 132 -15.46 -6.49 -3.46
CA LEU A 132 -14.77 -6.42 -2.16
C LEU A 132 -14.17 -5.03 -1.89
N HIS A 133 -13.63 -4.37 -2.91
CA HIS A 133 -12.93 -3.09 -2.77
C HIS A 133 -13.76 -1.99 -2.10
N PRO A 134 -15.02 -1.70 -2.50
CA PRO A 134 -15.84 -0.71 -1.81
C PRO A 134 -16.06 -1.02 -0.32
N SER A 135 -16.20 -2.31 0.03
CA SER A 135 -16.34 -2.75 1.43
C SER A 135 -15.06 -2.51 2.24
N ALA A 136 -13.91 -2.86 1.67
CA ALA A 136 -12.61 -2.59 2.30
C ALA A 136 -12.37 -1.08 2.49
N MET A 137 -12.73 -0.25 1.50
CA MET A 137 -12.60 1.20 1.59
C MET A 137 -13.57 1.83 2.60
N ALA A 138 -14.81 1.35 2.68
CA ALA A 138 -15.76 1.77 3.70
C ALA A 138 -15.30 1.38 5.12
N HIS A 139 -14.73 0.18 5.27
CA HIS A 139 -14.11 -0.25 6.52
C HIS A 139 -12.90 0.61 6.89
N ALA A 140 -12.07 0.99 5.92
CA ALA A 140 -10.97 1.92 6.16
C ALA A 140 -11.47 3.31 6.60
N ALA A 141 -12.56 3.81 6.01
CA ALA A 141 -13.19 5.07 6.42
C ALA A 141 -13.69 5.00 7.88
N LEU A 142 -14.30 3.88 8.29
CA LEU A 142 -14.65 3.65 9.69
C LEU A 142 -13.40 3.63 10.59
N GLY A 143 -12.31 2.98 10.16
CA GLY A 143 -11.05 2.96 10.90
C GLY A 143 -10.47 4.35 11.15
N LEU A 144 -10.60 5.28 10.19
CA LEU A 144 -10.20 6.69 10.38
C LEU A 144 -11.02 7.40 11.47
N VAL A 145 -12.33 7.15 11.53
CA VAL A 145 -13.19 7.66 12.62
C VAL A 145 -12.72 7.08 13.96
N LEU A 146 -12.54 5.77 14.04
CA LEU A 146 -12.09 5.07 15.24
C LEU A 146 -10.71 5.54 15.72
N LEU A 147 -9.79 5.87 14.81
CA LEU A 147 -8.51 6.46 15.19
C LEU A 147 -8.69 7.78 15.95
N SER A 148 -9.64 8.63 15.54
CA SER A 148 -9.91 9.90 16.21
C SER A 148 -10.57 9.74 17.59
N GLU A 149 -11.21 8.60 17.83
CA GLU A 149 -11.96 8.27 19.05
C GLU A 149 -11.23 7.25 19.95
N THR A 150 -9.96 6.95 19.66
CA THR A 150 -9.14 6.02 20.44
C THR A 150 -7.80 6.64 20.85
N ALA A 151 -7.21 6.12 21.92
CA ALA A 151 -5.92 6.57 22.45
C ALA A 151 -5.05 5.38 22.89
N GLY A 152 -3.76 5.62 23.08
CA GLY A 152 -2.81 4.63 23.60
C GLY A 152 -2.79 3.33 22.79
N GLN A 153 -2.81 2.19 23.49
CA GLN A 153 -2.77 0.87 22.88
C GLN A 153 -3.97 0.59 21.96
N THR A 154 -5.16 1.08 22.33
CA THR A 154 -6.37 0.94 21.51
C THR A 154 -6.19 1.62 20.15
N ARG A 155 -5.63 2.83 20.13
CA ARG A 155 -5.34 3.56 18.89
C ARG A 155 -4.32 2.80 18.03
N ARG A 156 -3.27 2.24 18.64
CA ARG A 156 -2.27 1.43 17.91
C ARG A 156 -2.89 0.17 17.29
N GLY A 157 -3.76 -0.52 18.01
CA GLY A 157 -4.47 -1.70 17.49
C GLY A 157 -5.37 -1.36 16.29
N VAL A 158 -6.17 -0.29 16.40
CA VAL A 158 -6.97 0.22 15.27
C VAL A 158 -6.07 0.60 14.09
N ALA A 159 -4.95 1.28 14.35
CA ALA A 159 -4.00 1.69 13.32
C ALA A 159 -3.39 0.49 12.57
N ALA A 160 -3.00 -0.57 13.29
CA ALA A 160 -2.45 -1.79 12.68
C ALA A 160 -3.48 -2.47 11.76
N ALA A 161 -4.71 -2.63 12.24
CA ALA A 161 -5.81 -3.19 11.46
C ALA A 161 -6.21 -2.32 10.26
N LEU A 162 -6.09 -0.99 10.40
CA LEU A 162 -6.32 -0.04 9.31
C LEU A 162 -5.21 -0.14 8.25
N ALA A 163 -3.95 -0.30 8.67
CA ALA A 163 -2.84 -0.53 7.76
C ALA A 163 -3.04 -1.80 6.94
N GLU A 164 -3.50 -2.91 7.55
CA GLU A 164 -3.83 -4.15 6.83
C GLU A 164 -5.01 -3.95 5.86
N THR A 165 -6.01 -3.16 6.26
CA THR A 165 -7.15 -2.84 5.39
C THR A 165 -6.71 -2.06 4.14
N TYR A 166 -5.89 -1.02 4.31
CA TYR A 166 -5.36 -0.27 3.17
C TYR A 166 -4.38 -1.09 2.33
N LEU A 167 -3.60 -1.97 2.96
CA LEU A 167 -2.71 -2.88 2.22
C LEU A 167 -3.51 -3.81 1.31
N LEU A 168 -4.61 -4.39 1.82
CA LEU A 168 -5.53 -5.19 1.02
C LEU A 168 -6.16 -4.37 -0.12
N ALA A 169 -6.67 -3.17 0.17
CA ALA A 169 -7.28 -2.31 -0.83
C ALA A 169 -6.28 -1.93 -1.94
N GLY A 170 -5.06 -1.54 -1.58
CA GLY A 170 -4.00 -1.21 -2.54
C GLY A 170 -3.57 -2.40 -3.39
N ARG A 171 -3.57 -3.61 -2.83
CA ARG A 171 -3.36 -4.86 -3.60
C ARG A 171 -4.47 -5.09 -4.62
N ILE A 172 -5.73 -4.89 -4.23
CA ILE A 172 -6.87 -4.99 -5.15
C ILE A 172 -6.75 -3.97 -6.28
N GLU A 173 -6.51 -2.70 -5.93
CA GLU A 173 -6.35 -1.61 -6.91
C GLU A 173 -5.25 -1.93 -7.93
N PHE A 174 -4.09 -2.39 -7.46
CA PHE A 174 -2.96 -2.67 -8.34
C PHE A 174 -3.13 -3.96 -9.17
N PHE A 175 -3.32 -5.11 -8.51
CA PHE A 175 -3.26 -6.41 -9.18
C PHE A 175 -4.56 -6.83 -9.83
N ASP A 176 -5.70 -6.33 -9.34
CA ASP A 176 -7.00 -6.81 -9.76
C ASP A 176 -7.75 -5.76 -10.62
N LEU A 177 -7.67 -4.48 -10.26
CA LEU A 177 -8.37 -3.39 -10.95
C LEU A 177 -7.50 -2.60 -11.95
N ARG A 178 -6.18 -2.81 -11.94
CA ARG A 178 -5.22 -2.12 -12.83
C ARG A 178 -5.24 -0.60 -12.66
N GLU A 179 -5.37 -0.13 -11.42
CA GLU A 179 -5.39 1.28 -11.05
C GLU A 179 -4.11 1.68 -10.28
N PRO A 180 -2.93 1.77 -10.94
CA PRO A 180 -1.66 2.01 -10.26
C PRO A 180 -1.58 3.35 -9.52
N ASP A 181 -2.26 4.39 -10.02
CA ASP A 181 -2.27 5.70 -9.38
C ASP A 181 -3.10 5.70 -8.08
N HIS A 182 -4.25 5.01 -8.07
CA HIS A 182 -5.03 4.79 -6.85
C HIS A 182 -4.25 3.92 -5.86
N ALA A 183 -3.69 2.81 -6.32
CA ALA A 183 -2.88 1.91 -5.50
C ALA A 183 -1.71 2.64 -4.82
N THR A 184 -1.05 3.57 -5.52
CA THR A 184 0.02 4.40 -4.94
C THR A 184 -0.49 5.20 -3.73
N GLN A 185 -1.63 5.86 -3.88
CA GLN A 185 -2.22 6.69 -2.82
C GLN A 185 -2.70 5.82 -1.64
N THR A 186 -3.32 4.68 -1.92
CA THR A 186 -3.84 3.77 -0.91
C THR A 186 -2.72 3.07 -0.13
N LEU A 187 -1.67 2.60 -0.80
CA LEU A 187 -0.50 2.01 -0.14
C LEU A 187 0.29 3.03 0.68
N LEU A 188 0.30 4.32 0.29
CA LEU A 188 0.84 5.38 1.13
C LEU A 188 0.03 5.55 2.42
N ARG A 189 -1.31 5.44 2.36
CA ARG A 189 -2.16 5.43 3.57
C ARG A 189 -1.92 4.20 4.44
N ALA A 190 -1.67 3.04 3.83
CA ALA A 190 -1.26 1.84 4.56
C ALA A 190 0.04 2.08 5.34
N LEU A 191 1.05 2.70 4.71
CA LEU A 191 2.32 3.04 5.35
C LEU A 191 2.15 4.08 6.48
N GLN A 192 1.29 5.08 6.29
CA GLN A 192 0.97 6.07 7.33
C GLN A 192 0.29 5.42 8.54
N ALA A 193 -0.69 4.55 8.31
CA ALA A 193 -1.36 3.80 9.37
C ALA A 193 -0.38 2.84 10.09
N ALA A 194 0.55 2.21 9.36
CA ALA A 194 1.61 1.39 9.95
C ALA A 194 2.52 2.21 10.88
N GLY A 195 2.88 3.43 10.48
CA GLY A 195 3.63 4.36 11.31
C GLY A 195 2.86 4.76 12.58
N GLU A 196 1.55 4.97 12.47
CA GLU A 196 0.68 5.29 13.60
C GLU A 196 0.49 4.10 14.56
N ALA A 197 0.60 2.87 14.04
CA ALA A 197 0.61 1.63 14.80
C ALA A 197 1.96 1.34 15.49
N ASP A 198 3.04 1.98 15.04
CA ASP A 198 4.43 1.59 15.33
C ASP A 198 4.70 0.13 14.91
N ASP A 199 4.13 -0.29 13.77
CA ASP A 199 4.29 -1.63 13.21
C ASP A 199 5.23 -1.59 11.99
N PRO A 200 6.52 -1.93 12.19
CA PRO A 200 7.48 -1.93 11.09
C PRO A 200 7.26 -3.03 10.06
N LEU A 201 6.65 -4.17 10.41
CA LEU A 201 6.51 -5.30 9.48
C LEU A 201 5.43 -5.03 8.44
N ILE A 202 4.29 -4.48 8.85
CA ILE A 202 3.26 -4.08 7.88
C ILE A 202 3.69 -2.86 7.06
N GLY A 203 4.50 -1.97 7.63
CA GLY A 203 5.17 -0.90 6.89
C GLY A 203 6.11 -1.43 5.80
N ALA A 204 6.90 -2.47 6.11
CA ALA A 204 7.73 -3.15 5.12
C ALA A 204 6.89 -3.76 3.99
N ALA A 205 5.77 -4.41 4.33
CA ALA A 205 4.87 -5.00 3.34
C ALA A 205 4.24 -3.94 2.42
N ALA A 206 3.75 -2.82 2.98
CA ALA A 206 3.23 -1.72 2.19
C ALA A 206 4.29 -1.15 1.22
N LEU A 207 5.51 -0.90 1.71
CA LEU A 207 6.62 -0.41 0.89
C LEU A 207 6.98 -1.38 -0.24
N ALA A 208 7.11 -2.68 0.04
CA ALA A 208 7.40 -3.67 -0.98
C ALA A 208 6.28 -3.75 -2.04
N HIS A 209 5.02 -3.63 -1.64
CA HIS A 209 3.92 -3.53 -2.60
C HIS A 209 4.00 -2.28 -3.49
N THR A 210 4.49 -1.15 -2.96
CA THR A 210 4.70 0.04 -3.81
C THR A 210 5.80 -0.17 -4.86
N ALA A 211 6.74 -1.11 -4.67
CA ALA A 211 7.85 -1.35 -5.60
C ALA A 211 7.38 -1.96 -6.93
N PHE A 212 6.27 -2.71 -6.93
CA PHE A 212 5.70 -3.27 -8.15
C PHE A 212 5.25 -2.18 -9.14
N ILE A 213 4.75 -1.05 -8.65
CA ILE A 213 4.19 0.03 -9.49
C ILE A 213 5.22 0.58 -10.49
N PRO A 214 6.40 1.08 -10.07
CA PRO A 214 7.44 1.50 -11.01
C PRO A 214 8.05 0.33 -11.80
N ALA A 215 8.17 -0.87 -11.22
CA ALA A 215 8.71 -2.03 -11.92
C ALA A 215 7.84 -2.45 -13.13
N TRP A 216 6.51 -2.35 -13.04
CA TRP A 216 5.61 -2.56 -14.18
C TRP A 216 5.83 -1.54 -15.31
N GLY A 217 6.32 -0.35 -14.98
CA GLY A 217 6.72 0.69 -15.93
C GLY A 217 8.18 0.61 -16.37
N GLY A 218 8.93 -0.43 -15.99
CA GLY A 218 10.36 -0.57 -16.28
C GLY A 218 11.27 0.41 -15.54
N ARG A 219 10.76 1.13 -14.53
CA ARG A 219 11.53 2.12 -13.76
C ARG A 219 12.23 1.44 -12.58
N ARG A 220 13.35 0.79 -12.89
CA ARG A 220 14.10 -0.04 -11.93
C ARG A 220 14.55 0.71 -10.69
N ASP A 221 15.19 1.86 -10.84
CA ASP A 221 15.84 2.56 -9.72
C ASP A 221 14.80 2.98 -8.66
N GLU A 222 13.61 3.41 -9.12
CA GLU A 222 12.46 3.70 -8.27
C GLU A 222 11.94 2.47 -7.51
N ALA A 223 11.97 1.28 -8.12
CA ALA A 223 11.59 0.03 -7.46
C ALA A 223 12.63 -0.38 -6.41
N VAL A 224 13.92 -0.26 -6.74
CA VAL A 224 15.04 -0.54 -5.83
C VAL A 224 14.98 0.36 -4.60
N GLU A 225 14.73 1.66 -4.77
CA GLU A 225 14.60 2.60 -3.64
C GLU A 225 13.50 2.15 -2.65
N ARG A 226 12.35 1.73 -3.18
CA ARG A 226 11.22 1.22 -2.38
C ARG A 226 11.57 -0.09 -1.66
N MET A 227 12.30 -0.99 -2.32
CA MET A 227 12.76 -2.24 -1.70
C MET A 227 13.82 -2.02 -0.62
N VAL A 228 14.73 -1.07 -0.80
CA VAL A 228 15.69 -0.66 0.25
C VAL A 228 14.95 -0.15 1.49
N ALA A 229 13.91 0.66 1.29
CA ALA A 229 13.05 1.10 2.39
C ALA A 229 12.33 -0.09 3.06
N ALA A 230 11.70 -0.97 2.29
CA ALA A 230 10.99 -2.15 2.81
C ALA A 230 11.91 -3.04 3.66
N ARG A 231 13.12 -3.36 3.16
CA ARG A 231 14.11 -4.16 3.91
C ARG A 231 14.57 -3.47 5.19
N THR A 232 14.64 -2.15 5.21
CA THR A 232 15.00 -1.38 6.41
C THR A 232 13.94 -1.51 7.49
N TYR A 233 12.66 -1.48 7.13
CA TYR A 233 11.56 -1.71 8.07
C TYR A 233 11.49 -3.16 8.54
N ALA A 234 11.68 -4.13 7.64
CA ALA A 234 11.73 -5.55 8.00
C ALA A 234 12.80 -5.85 9.06
N ARG A 235 14.00 -5.25 8.94
CA ARG A 235 15.07 -5.37 9.96
C ARG A 235 14.70 -4.76 11.31
N ARG A 236 13.93 -3.66 11.33
CA ARG A 236 13.49 -3.01 12.59
C ARG A 236 12.43 -3.83 13.33
N GLY A 237 11.64 -4.62 12.61
CA GLY A 237 10.55 -5.42 13.15
C GLY A 237 10.87 -6.87 13.43
N SER A 238 12.14 -7.30 13.29
CA SER A 238 12.54 -8.72 13.39
C SER A 238 11.69 -9.63 12.50
N ALA A 239 11.72 -9.37 11.18
CA ALA A 239 10.97 -10.13 10.19
C ALA A 239 11.24 -11.65 10.24
N SER A 240 10.18 -12.43 10.02
CA SER A 240 10.25 -13.88 9.84
C SER A 240 10.95 -14.28 8.54
N ALA A 241 11.41 -15.53 8.45
CA ALA A 241 11.96 -16.09 7.21
C ALA A 241 10.96 -15.98 6.05
N GLY A 242 9.67 -16.22 6.27
CA GLY A 242 8.64 -16.07 5.25
C GLY A 242 8.52 -14.64 4.71
N LEU A 243 8.57 -13.63 5.58
CA LEU A 243 8.54 -12.23 5.15
C LEU A 243 9.83 -11.83 4.41
N LEU A 244 11.00 -12.29 4.86
CA LEU A 244 12.28 -12.02 4.18
C LEU A 244 12.33 -12.67 2.78
N ALA A 245 11.93 -13.93 2.67
CA ALA A 245 11.85 -14.63 1.40
C ALA A 245 10.81 -14.01 0.46
N TRP A 246 9.71 -13.49 1.00
CA TRP A 246 8.74 -12.73 0.20
C TRP A 246 9.36 -11.42 -0.34
N LEU A 247 10.13 -10.68 0.47
CA LEU A 247 10.82 -9.47 0.01
C LEU A 247 11.82 -9.78 -1.10
N ASP A 248 12.55 -10.89 -0.99
CA ASP A 248 13.44 -11.38 -2.04
C ASP A 248 12.66 -11.70 -3.32
N ALA A 249 11.49 -12.35 -3.21
CA ALA A 249 10.62 -12.63 -4.36
C ALA A 249 10.07 -11.36 -5.02
N VAL A 250 9.69 -10.34 -4.25
CA VAL A 250 9.27 -9.04 -4.79
C VAL A 250 10.40 -8.36 -5.55
N GLU A 251 11.61 -8.34 -4.97
CA GLU A 251 12.77 -7.74 -5.62
C GLU A 251 13.15 -8.51 -6.89
N ALA A 252 13.08 -9.85 -6.86
CA ALA A 252 13.30 -10.69 -8.03
C ALA A 252 12.29 -10.42 -9.15
N GLU A 253 11.00 -10.28 -8.83
CA GLU A 253 9.97 -9.90 -9.82
C GLU A 253 10.25 -8.53 -10.43
N CYS A 254 10.66 -7.55 -9.60
CA CYS A 254 11.01 -6.21 -10.07
C CYS A 254 12.22 -6.25 -11.03
N GLU A 255 13.27 -6.97 -10.68
CA GLU A 255 14.46 -7.15 -11.52
C GLU A 255 14.14 -7.90 -12.82
N THR A 256 13.35 -8.98 -12.73
CA THR A 256 12.88 -9.76 -13.88
C THR A 256 12.12 -8.89 -14.88
N ARG A 257 11.20 -8.03 -14.40
CA ARG A 257 10.45 -7.09 -15.25
C ARG A 257 11.33 -6.04 -15.91
N CYS A 258 12.42 -5.64 -15.24
CA CYS A 258 13.39 -4.70 -15.77
C CYS A 258 14.47 -5.36 -16.65
N GLY A 259 14.34 -6.66 -16.95
CA GLY A 259 15.26 -7.41 -17.82
C GLY A 259 16.50 -7.96 -17.11
N ASN A 260 16.63 -7.80 -15.80
CA ASN A 260 17.79 -8.23 -15.01
C ASN A 260 17.57 -9.62 -14.41
N THR A 261 17.54 -10.63 -15.27
CA THR A 261 17.19 -12.00 -14.87
C THR A 261 18.26 -12.68 -14.00
N ARG A 262 19.54 -12.31 -14.14
CA ARG A 262 20.63 -12.86 -13.31
C ARG A 262 20.51 -12.44 -11.83
N PRO A 263 20.43 -11.14 -11.49
CA PRO A 263 20.11 -10.72 -10.13
C PRO A 263 18.83 -11.35 -9.58
N ALA A 264 17.78 -11.42 -10.41
CA ALA A 264 16.51 -12.03 -10.00
C ALA A 264 16.66 -13.51 -9.60
N LEU A 265 17.36 -14.32 -10.40
CA LEU A 265 17.63 -15.73 -10.06
C LEU A 265 18.44 -15.89 -8.77
N HIS A 266 19.39 -14.98 -8.51
CA HIS A 266 20.14 -14.99 -7.26
C HIS A 266 19.24 -14.69 -6.05
N LEU A 267 18.36 -13.69 -6.16
CA LEU A 267 17.39 -13.35 -5.12
C LEU A 267 16.43 -14.52 -4.83
N ILE A 268 15.97 -15.21 -5.87
CA ILE A 268 15.15 -16.42 -5.71
C ILE A 268 15.92 -17.51 -4.96
N GLY A 269 17.18 -17.77 -5.32
CA GLY A 269 18.00 -18.75 -4.61
C GLY A 269 18.20 -18.38 -3.13
N HIS A 270 18.47 -17.11 -2.85
CA HIS A 270 18.57 -16.62 -1.48
C HIS A 270 17.25 -16.79 -0.70
N ALA A 271 16.10 -16.55 -1.33
CA ALA A 271 14.79 -16.78 -0.72
C ALA A 271 14.56 -18.26 -0.38
N GLU A 272 14.99 -19.18 -1.25
CA GLU A 272 14.93 -20.63 -1.00
C GLU A 272 15.81 -21.01 0.20
N ASP A 273 17.03 -20.47 0.29
CA ASP A 273 17.95 -20.69 1.42
C ASP A 273 17.38 -20.14 2.74
N VAL A 274 16.77 -18.95 2.70
CA VAL A 274 16.13 -18.32 3.87
C VAL A 274 14.97 -19.16 4.40
N LEU A 275 14.13 -19.73 3.52
CA LEU A 275 13.02 -20.60 3.93
C LEU A 275 13.49 -21.96 4.45
N ALA A 276 14.65 -22.44 4.01
CA ALA A 276 15.24 -23.69 4.48
C ALA A 276 15.91 -23.56 5.86
N ALA A 277 16.26 -22.34 6.27
CA ALA A 277 16.82 -22.06 7.59
C ALA A 277 15.74 -22.00 8.68
N ASP A 278 16.08 -22.40 9.90
CA ASP A 278 15.18 -22.25 11.06
C ASP A 278 14.92 -20.76 11.35
N SER A 279 13.64 -20.41 11.53
CA SER A 279 13.19 -19.06 11.89
C SER A 279 12.68 -19.03 13.32
N GLU A 280 13.23 -18.14 14.13
CA GLU A 280 12.75 -17.87 15.49
C GLU A 280 11.41 -17.09 15.49
N HIS A 281 11.08 -16.42 14.38
CA HIS A 281 9.90 -15.58 14.26
C HIS A 281 8.85 -16.24 13.37
N ALA A 282 7.60 -16.25 13.84
CA ALA A 282 6.46 -16.73 13.09
C ALA A 282 6.00 -15.71 12.04
N ASP A 283 5.45 -16.19 10.92
CA ASP A 283 4.90 -15.32 9.90
C ASP A 283 3.67 -14.55 10.43
N PRO A 284 3.57 -13.24 10.13
CA PRO A 284 2.39 -12.47 10.47
C PRO A 284 1.13 -13.08 9.81
N PRO A 285 -0.01 -13.19 10.52
CA PRO A 285 -1.22 -13.81 9.97
C PRO A 285 -1.76 -13.15 8.69
N TRP A 286 -1.38 -11.89 8.45
CA TRP A 286 -1.76 -11.16 7.25
C TRP A 286 -0.96 -11.59 6.02
N LEU A 287 0.22 -12.21 6.14
CA LEU A 287 1.07 -12.67 5.02
C LEU A 287 0.52 -13.94 4.33
N ASP A 288 -0.78 -14.00 4.13
CA ASP A 288 -1.48 -15.17 3.57
C ASP A 288 -1.36 -15.30 2.05
N TRP A 289 -0.61 -14.40 1.40
CA TRP A 289 -0.39 -14.37 -0.03
C TRP A 289 0.97 -14.92 -0.45
N PHE A 290 1.76 -15.45 0.48
CA PHE A 290 3.07 -16.00 0.19
C PHE A 290 3.22 -17.40 0.81
N SER A 291 3.94 -18.26 0.11
CA SER A 291 4.25 -19.63 0.52
C SER A 291 5.46 -20.12 -0.29
N PRO A 292 6.11 -21.24 0.11
CA PRO A 292 7.17 -21.84 -0.69
C PRO A 292 6.73 -22.20 -2.13
N VAL A 293 5.49 -22.64 -2.31
CA VAL A 293 4.92 -22.93 -3.64
C VAL A 293 4.81 -21.67 -4.48
N ARG A 294 4.44 -20.53 -3.88
CA ARG A 294 4.40 -19.24 -4.58
C ARG A 294 5.79 -18.71 -4.91
N LEU A 295 6.79 -18.92 -4.05
CA LEU A 295 8.19 -18.62 -4.38
C LEU A 295 8.64 -19.39 -5.63
N ALA A 296 8.31 -20.68 -5.72
CA ALA A 296 8.60 -21.49 -6.89
C ALA A 296 7.89 -20.98 -8.17
N ALA A 297 6.72 -20.34 -8.05
CA ALA A 297 6.08 -19.67 -9.19
C ALA A 297 6.88 -18.44 -9.67
N PHE A 298 7.40 -17.61 -8.75
CA PHE A 298 8.31 -16.50 -9.11
C PHE A 298 9.60 -17.01 -9.77
N LYS A 299 10.13 -18.15 -9.29
CA LYS A 299 11.27 -18.84 -9.89
C LYS A 299 10.99 -19.24 -11.33
N GLY A 300 9.87 -19.92 -11.57
CA GLY A 300 9.45 -20.34 -12.91
C GLY A 300 9.30 -19.17 -13.88
N ASN A 301 8.67 -18.06 -13.43
CA ASN A 301 8.55 -16.85 -14.23
C ASN A 301 9.92 -16.24 -14.57
N THR A 302 10.80 -16.15 -13.58
CA THR A 302 12.16 -15.62 -13.74
C THR A 302 12.99 -16.49 -14.69
N GLN A 303 12.91 -17.82 -14.58
CA GLN A 303 13.55 -18.76 -15.50
C GLN A 303 13.04 -18.61 -16.93
N LEU A 304 11.72 -18.46 -17.12
CA LEU A 304 11.12 -18.17 -18.42
C LEU A 304 11.72 -16.89 -19.03
N LYS A 305 11.74 -15.80 -18.26
CA LYS A 305 12.31 -14.52 -18.74
C LYS A 305 13.82 -14.59 -18.96
N ALA A 306 14.53 -15.47 -18.26
CA ALA A 306 15.94 -15.77 -18.49
C ALA A 306 16.19 -16.63 -19.74
N GLY A 307 15.16 -17.17 -20.39
CA GLY A 307 15.28 -18.10 -21.51
C GLY A 307 15.62 -19.55 -21.11
N HIS A 308 15.56 -19.87 -19.81
CA HIS A 308 15.80 -21.22 -19.29
C HIS A 308 14.52 -22.08 -19.41
N LEU A 309 14.04 -22.26 -20.65
CA LEU A 309 12.71 -22.81 -20.92
C LEU A 309 12.49 -24.22 -20.34
N PRO A 310 13.43 -25.19 -20.44
CA PRO A 310 13.24 -26.51 -19.83
C PRO A 310 13.08 -26.43 -18.31
N GLN A 311 13.91 -25.63 -17.63
CA GLN A 311 13.85 -25.44 -16.18
C GLN A 311 12.58 -24.72 -15.75
N ALA A 312 12.15 -23.71 -16.50
CA ALA A 312 10.90 -23.00 -16.27
C ALA A 312 9.69 -23.95 -16.36
N ARG A 313 9.66 -24.80 -17.40
CA ARG A 313 8.62 -25.81 -17.58
C ARG A 313 8.53 -26.75 -16.38
N GLU A 314 9.66 -27.35 -16.01
CA GLU A 314 9.74 -28.29 -14.88
C GLU A 314 9.27 -27.64 -13.58
N THR A 315 9.79 -26.45 -13.28
CA THR A 315 9.44 -25.69 -12.07
C THR A 315 7.94 -25.37 -12.03
N LEU A 316 7.38 -24.83 -13.11
CA LEU A 316 5.97 -24.43 -13.17
C LEU A 316 5.01 -25.64 -13.16
N LEU A 317 5.40 -26.78 -13.74
CA LEU A 317 4.62 -28.01 -13.62
C LEU A 317 4.60 -28.53 -12.18
N ALA A 318 5.74 -28.48 -11.47
CA ALA A 318 5.80 -28.85 -10.06
C ALA A 318 4.91 -27.92 -9.21
N VAL A 319 4.93 -26.61 -9.47
CA VAL A 319 4.02 -25.64 -8.83
C VAL A 319 2.56 -26.00 -9.11
N LEU A 320 2.19 -26.24 -10.37
CA LEU A 320 0.80 -26.58 -10.74
C LEU A 320 0.32 -27.87 -10.06
N SER A 321 1.22 -28.83 -9.82
CA SER A 321 0.88 -30.09 -9.13
C SER A 321 0.76 -29.97 -7.61
N THR A 322 1.31 -28.91 -7.01
CA THR A 322 1.41 -28.72 -5.56
C THR A 322 0.50 -27.61 -5.03
N LEU A 323 0.06 -26.69 -5.88
CA LEU A 323 -0.89 -25.64 -5.51
C LEU A 323 -2.18 -26.23 -4.94
N ASP A 324 -2.68 -25.61 -3.87
CA ASP A 324 -3.99 -25.91 -3.33
C ASP A 324 -5.05 -25.59 -4.41
N PRO A 325 -6.01 -26.50 -4.70
CA PRO A 325 -7.06 -26.26 -5.70
C PRO A 325 -7.91 -25.00 -5.48
N SER A 326 -7.94 -24.46 -4.25
CA SER A 326 -8.60 -23.19 -3.92
C SER A 326 -7.81 -21.95 -4.34
N GLU A 327 -6.51 -22.07 -4.68
CA GLU A 327 -5.67 -20.97 -5.18
C GLU A 327 -5.91 -20.68 -6.67
N GLU A 328 -7.17 -20.36 -7.01
CA GLU A 328 -7.64 -20.16 -8.38
C GLU A 328 -6.91 -19.02 -9.11
N LYS A 329 -6.65 -17.89 -8.43
CA LYS A 329 -5.89 -16.77 -9.00
C LYS A 329 -4.47 -17.20 -9.38
N GLN A 330 -3.80 -17.95 -8.50
CA GLN A 330 -2.42 -18.39 -8.73
C GLN A 330 -2.34 -19.46 -9.82
N THR A 331 -3.30 -20.39 -9.83
CA THR A 331 -3.44 -21.39 -10.89
C THR A 331 -3.51 -20.75 -12.27
N THR A 332 -4.26 -19.65 -12.42
CA THR A 332 -4.33 -18.89 -13.68
C THR A 332 -2.96 -18.36 -14.11
N ILE A 333 -2.19 -17.79 -13.18
CA ILE A 333 -0.85 -17.23 -13.47
C ILE A 333 0.10 -18.33 -13.94
N VAL A 334 0.13 -19.47 -13.23
CA VAL A 334 1.01 -20.60 -13.56
C VAL A 334 0.65 -21.22 -14.91
N LEU A 335 -0.64 -21.34 -15.23
CA LEU A 335 -1.09 -21.80 -16.55
C LEU A 335 -0.68 -20.81 -17.66
N GLY A 336 -0.82 -19.50 -17.43
CA GLY A 336 -0.36 -18.47 -18.36
C GLY A 336 1.16 -18.49 -18.57
N ASP A 337 1.93 -18.68 -17.51
CA ASP A 337 3.39 -18.78 -17.60
C ASP A 337 3.84 -20.07 -18.30
N LEU A 338 3.17 -21.22 -18.06
CA LEU A 338 3.40 -22.45 -18.83
C LEU A 338 3.09 -22.25 -20.31
N ALA A 339 1.97 -21.59 -20.64
CA ALA A 339 1.65 -21.25 -22.01
C ALA A 339 2.73 -20.38 -22.66
N ALA A 340 3.31 -19.43 -21.91
CA ALA A 340 4.40 -18.59 -22.40
C ALA A 340 5.71 -19.38 -22.59
N VAL A 341 6.01 -20.36 -21.73
CA VAL A 341 7.13 -21.29 -21.92
C VAL A 341 6.97 -22.08 -23.22
N GLU A 342 5.80 -22.66 -23.46
CA GLU A 342 5.57 -23.44 -24.68
C GLU A 342 5.60 -22.58 -25.95
N ALA A 343 5.03 -21.36 -25.90
CA ALA A 343 5.08 -20.42 -27.02
C ALA A 343 6.53 -20.03 -27.34
N ALA A 344 7.35 -19.73 -26.32
CA ALA A 344 8.77 -19.43 -26.49
C ALA A 344 9.58 -20.63 -26.98
N ALA A 345 9.15 -21.86 -26.68
CA ALA A 345 9.75 -23.10 -27.14
C ALA A 345 9.32 -23.50 -28.57
N GLY A 346 8.49 -22.69 -29.24
CA GLY A 346 7.99 -23.00 -30.58
C GLY A 346 6.97 -24.14 -30.62
N GLN A 347 6.19 -24.31 -29.55
CA GLN A 347 5.14 -25.33 -29.41
C GLN A 347 3.74 -24.66 -29.35
N PRO A 348 3.21 -24.16 -30.48
CA PRO A 348 2.00 -23.34 -30.48
C PRO A 348 0.75 -24.08 -29.99
N GLU A 349 0.61 -25.38 -30.27
CA GLU A 349 -0.53 -26.19 -29.80
C GLU A 349 -0.55 -26.32 -28.27
N GLU A 350 0.59 -26.63 -27.66
CA GLU A 350 0.70 -26.75 -26.21
C GLU A 350 0.53 -25.40 -25.51
N ALA A 351 1.06 -24.32 -26.12
CA ALA A 351 0.83 -22.96 -25.64
C ALA A 351 -0.67 -22.61 -25.60
N CYS A 352 -1.39 -22.88 -26.70
CA CYS A 352 -2.84 -22.69 -26.76
C CYS A 352 -3.57 -23.56 -25.74
N ARG A 353 -3.16 -24.82 -25.54
CA ARG A 353 -3.77 -25.72 -24.54
C ARG A 353 -3.69 -25.14 -23.13
N TYR A 354 -2.54 -24.63 -22.71
CA TYR A 354 -2.40 -23.98 -21.40
C TYR A 354 -3.13 -22.64 -21.33
N ALA A 355 -3.09 -21.82 -22.38
CA ALA A 355 -3.78 -20.53 -22.43
C ALA A 355 -5.30 -20.68 -22.33
N LEU A 356 -5.89 -21.67 -23.00
CA LEU A 356 -7.31 -21.99 -22.90
C LEU A 356 -7.71 -22.42 -21.49
N ARG A 357 -6.90 -23.28 -20.84
CA ARG A 357 -7.12 -23.64 -19.43
C ARG A 357 -7.04 -22.43 -18.49
N ALA A 358 -6.16 -21.47 -18.77
CA ALA A 358 -6.11 -20.22 -18.02
C ALA A 358 -7.38 -19.37 -18.24
N LEU A 359 -7.91 -19.32 -19.47
CA LEU A 359 -9.18 -18.65 -19.75
C LEU A 359 -10.36 -19.31 -19.03
N ASP A 360 -10.44 -20.63 -19.00
CA ASP A 360 -11.48 -21.36 -18.24
C ASP A 360 -11.43 -21.00 -16.75
N GLN A 361 -10.23 -20.80 -16.20
CA GLN A 361 -10.07 -20.36 -14.81
C GLN A 361 -10.46 -18.89 -14.61
N LEU A 362 -10.17 -18.02 -15.58
CA LEU A 362 -10.55 -16.59 -15.55
C LEU A 362 -12.06 -16.36 -15.66
N GLU A 363 -12.80 -17.28 -16.29
CA GLU A 363 -14.26 -17.25 -16.31
C GLU A 363 -14.87 -17.54 -14.94
N ARG A 364 -14.22 -18.38 -14.14
CA ARG A 364 -14.63 -18.69 -12.75
C ARG A 364 -14.22 -17.59 -11.79
N THR A 365 -12.95 -17.19 -11.86
CA THR A 365 -12.35 -16.18 -10.98
C THR A 365 -11.54 -15.21 -11.82
N TRP A 366 -12.15 -14.07 -12.13
CA TRP A 366 -11.51 -13.02 -12.90
C TRP A 366 -10.27 -12.48 -12.18
N TYR A 367 -9.16 -12.40 -12.91
CA TYR A 367 -7.91 -11.82 -12.41
C TYR A 367 -7.14 -11.12 -13.53
N ALA A 368 -6.98 -9.80 -13.42
CA ALA A 368 -6.39 -8.97 -14.47
C ALA A 368 -4.96 -9.40 -14.85
N MET A 369 -4.12 -9.71 -13.86
CA MET A 369 -2.76 -10.21 -14.13
C MET A 369 -2.76 -11.54 -14.90
N GLY A 370 -3.70 -12.43 -14.62
CA GLY A 370 -3.86 -13.68 -15.36
C GLY A 370 -4.24 -13.43 -16.82
N MET A 371 -5.16 -12.49 -17.06
CA MET A 371 -5.54 -12.09 -18.42
C MET A 371 -4.38 -11.44 -19.19
N ASP A 372 -3.53 -10.66 -18.51
CA ASP A 372 -2.36 -10.06 -19.13
C ASP A 372 -1.33 -11.12 -19.57
N ARG A 373 -1.16 -12.23 -18.83
CA ARG A 373 -0.34 -13.38 -19.26
C ARG A 373 -0.89 -14.02 -20.53
N VAL A 374 -2.19 -14.29 -20.60
CA VAL A 374 -2.84 -14.87 -21.79
C VAL A 374 -2.65 -13.97 -23.01
N ARG A 375 -2.82 -12.65 -22.85
CA ARG A 375 -2.59 -11.67 -23.93
C ARG A 375 -1.14 -11.64 -24.38
N GLU A 376 -0.18 -11.76 -23.46
CA GLU A 376 1.25 -11.85 -23.79
C GLU A 376 1.55 -13.08 -24.65
N VAL A 377 1.04 -14.25 -24.25
CA VAL A 377 1.15 -15.49 -25.03
C VAL A 377 0.57 -15.30 -26.43
N ARG A 378 -0.62 -14.71 -26.54
CA ARG A 378 -1.25 -14.48 -27.84
C ARG A 378 -0.41 -13.59 -28.75
N ARG A 379 0.31 -12.59 -28.22
CA ARG A 379 1.24 -11.76 -29.01
C ARG A 379 2.42 -12.59 -29.51
N VAL A 380 2.99 -13.47 -28.69
CA VAL A 380 4.09 -14.36 -29.10
C VAL A 380 3.64 -15.32 -30.21
N LEU A 381 2.38 -15.79 -30.16
CA LEU A 381 1.79 -16.68 -31.16
C LEU A 381 1.35 -15.98 -32.46
N ALA A 382 1.59 -14.68 -32.64
CA ALA A 382 1.22 -13.95 -33.85
C ALA A 382 1.74 -14.57 -35.16
N PRO A 383 2.98 -15.11 -35.24
CA PRO A 383 3.45 -15.83 -36.44
C PRO A 383 2.63 -17.08 -36.78
N HIS A 384 1.94 -17.66 -35.79
CA HIS A 384 1.12 -18.87 -35.91
C HIS A 384 -0.38 -18.57 -36.03
N GLN A 385 -0.78 -17.32 -36.34
CA GLN A 385 -2.19 -16.89 -36.35
C GLN A 385 -3.15 -17.71 -37.23
N ASN A 386 -2.64 -18.41 -38.24
CA ASN A 386 -3.45 -19.25 -39.12
C ASN A 386 -3.66 -20.67 -38.60
N GLU A 387 -2.88 -21.08 -37.59
CA GLU A 387 -3.03 -22.38 -36.95
C GLU A 387 -4.41 -22.49 -36.30
N ARG A 388 -4.96 -23.70 -36.29
CA ARG A 388 -6.30 -23.94 -35.74
C ARG A 388 -6.35 -23.59 -34.24
N CYS A 389 -5.35 -23.99 -33.48
CA CYS A 389 -5.29 -23.77 -32.03
C CYS A 389 -5.25 -22.27 -31.66
N VAL A 390 -4.60 -21.43 -32.47
CA VAL A 390 -4.52 -19.98 -32.25
C VAL A 390 -5.84 -19.30 -32.56
N ARG A 391 -6.55 -19.75 -33.59
CA ARG A 391 -7.91 -19.28 -33.89
C ARG A 391 -8.90 -19.66 -32.80
N GLU A 392 -8.83 -20.89 -32.28
CA GLU A 392 -9.66 -21.32 -31.14
C GLU A 392 -9.37 -20.47 -29.87
N LEU A 393 -8.10 -20.12 -29.64
CA LEU A 393 -7.72 -19.19 -28.57
C LEU A 393 -8.31 -17.79 -28.81
N ASP A 394 -8.27 -17.26 -30.03
CA ASP A 394 -8.85 -15.97 -30.38
C ASP A 394 -10.37 -15.95 -30.18
N ASP A 395 -11.07 -16.99 -30.63
CA ASP A 395 -12.52 -17.12 -30.46
C ASP A 395 -12.92 -17.06 -28.98
N ARG A 396 -12.09 -17.64 -28.10
CA ARG A 396 -12.33 -17.59 -26.64
C ARG A 396 -11.94 -16.26 -26.01
N LEU A 397 -10.82 -15.69 -26.45
CA LEU A 397 -10.30 -14.42 -25.95
C LEU A 397 -11.22 -13.23 -26.31
N TYR A 398 -11.80 -13.26 -27.51
CA TYR A 398 -12.71 -12.23 -28.03
C TYR A 398 -14.19 -12.64 -27.98
N GLY A 399 -14.50 -13.77 -27.33
CA GLY A 399 -15.86 -14.19 -27.06
C GLY A 399 -16.65 -13.11 -26.31
N TRP A 400 -17.96 -13.04 -26.53
CA TRP A 400 -18.83 -11.99 -25.98
C TRP A 400 -18.72 -11.84 -24.45
N SER A 401 -18.63 -12.95 -23.71
CA SER A 401 -18.46 -12.94 -22.25
C SER A 401 -17.14 -12.28 -21.82
N THR A 402 -16.04 -12.64 -22.48
CA THR A 402 -14.70 -12.10 -22.22
C THR A 402 -14.62 -10.62 -22.60
N THR A 403 -15.16 -10.26 -23.77
CA THR A 403 -15.18 -8.89 -24.28
C THR A 403 -16.03 -7.97 -23.40
N VAL A 404 -17.23 -8.40 -22.98
CA VAL A 404 -18.08 -7.61 -22.07
C VAL A 404 -17.41 -7.48 -20.69
N SER A 405 -16.82 -8.54 -20.16
CA SER A 405 -16.12 -8.50 -18.85
C SER A 405 -14.91 -7.56 -18.87
N ALA A 406 -14.20 -7.49 -20.00
CA ALA A 406 -13.06 -6.59 -20.18
C ALA A 406 -13.43 -5.12 -20.42
N LEU A 407 -14.67 -4.82 -20.81
CA LEU A 407 -15.16 -3.45 -21.10
C LEU A 407 -16.00 -2.85 -19.97
N THR A 408 -16.53 -3.67 -19.06
CA THR A 408 -17.40 -3.23 -17.96
C THR A 408 -16.67 -2.93 -16.66
N ARG A 409 -15.36 -3.11 -16.62
CA ARG A 409 -14.50 -3.00 -15.44
C ARG A 409 -13.15 -2.41 -15.84
#